data_AF-A0A4S8LEU7-F1
#
_entry.id   AF-A0A4S8LEU7-F1
#
_cell.length_a   1.000
_cell.length_b   1.000
_cell.length_c   1.000
_cell.angle_alpha   90.00
_cell.angle_beta   90.00
_cell.angle_gamma   90.00
#
_symmetry.space_group_name_H-M   'P 1'
#
loop_
_entity.id
_entity.type
_entity.pdbx_description
1 polymer ?
#
loop_
_entity_poly.entity_id
_entity_poly.type
_entity_poly.pdbx_seq_one_letter_code
_entity_poly.pdbx_strand_id
1 'polypeptide(L)'
;MSFVHMEMKCLNEERGPDQPRLKANKCAANIASKWQAMSVEERDTITTEAVKELNNSRENHHLATHNSSLSSFHDFQTTMDSVKLEPQRLNARMGTETIMIAVRSNVGHFYRPEVFASSNRPMDFINMAFKESVTDVAAQMEEYVLSGVEAEAAAEKG
;
A
#
# COMPACT_ATOMS: atom_id res chain seq x y z
N MET A 1 -4.18 27.00 4.27
CA MET A 1 -4.58 27.83 5.42
C MET A 1 -5.19 26.93 6.47
N SER A 2 -4.49 26.65 7.58
CA SER A 2 -4.96 25.71 8.61
C SER A 2 -6.18 26.20 9.39
N PHE A 3 -6.29 27.50 9.63
CA PHE A 3 -7.40 28.08 10.37
C PHE A 3 -8.77 27.86 9.72
N VAL A 4 -8.85 27.99 8.39
CA VAL A 4 -10.09 27.73 7.63
C VAL A 4 -10.52 26.26 7.75
N HIS A 5 -9.56 25.34 7.78
CA HIS A 5 -9.84 23.92 7.94
C HIS A 5 -10.33 23.60 9.36
N MET A 6 -9.69 24.17 10.38
CA MET A 6 -10.07 24.01 11.79
C MET A 6 -11.47 24.57 12.07
N GLU A 7 -11.77 25.79 11.63
CA GLU A 7 -13.09 26.40 11.81
C GLU A 7 -14.19 25.65 11.03
N MET A 8 -13.90 25.17 9.81
CA MET A 8 -14.86 24.35 9.08
C MET A 8 -15.11 23.01 9.77
N LYS A 9 -14.14 22.46 10.50
CA LYS A 9 -14.33 21.23 11.29
C LYS A 9 -15.28 21.50 12.46
N CYS A 10 -15.02 22.53 13.26
CA CYS A 10 -15.91 22.93 14.37
C CYS A 10 -17.33 23.25 13.88
N LEU A 11 -17.48 24.03 12.80
CA LEU A 11 -18.80 24.38 12.24
C LEU A 11 -19.58 23.17 11.70
N ASN A 12 -18.90 22.10 11.30
CA ASN A 12 -19.55 20.87 10.85
C ASN A 12 -19.86 19.93 12.02
N GLU A 13 -19.05 19.93 13.08
CA GLU A 13 -19.30 19.15 14.30
C GLU A 13 -20.50 19.70 15.09
N GLU A 14 -20.68 21.02 15.15
CA GLU A 14 -21.82 21.68 15.80
C GLU A 14 -23.18 21.41 15.15
N ARG A 15 -23.22 20.97 13.88
CA ARG A 15 -24.46 20.69 13.14
C ARG A 15 -25.05 19.30 13.37
N GLY A 16 -24.32 18.42 14.04
CA GLY A 16 -24.72 17.03 14.26
C GLY A 16 -24.57 16.14 13.01
N PRO A 17 -24.57 14.80 13.18
CA PRO A 17 -24.20 13.84 12.13
C PRO A 17 -25.22 13.73 10.98
N ASP A 18 -26.47 14.11 11.20
CA ASP A 18 -27.57 13.94 10.23
C ASP A 18 -27.75 15.13 9.28
N GLN A 19 -26.96 16.19 9.43
CA GLN A 19 -27.02 17.36 8.55
C GLN A 19 -25.90 17.37 7.50
N PRO A 20 -26.21 17.80 6.27
CA PRO A 20 -25.19 17.90 5.22
C PRO A 20 -24.12 18.94 5.59
N ARG A 21 -22.85 18.55 5.35
CA ARG A 21 -21.67 19.40 5.61
C ARG A 21 -21.77 20.74 4.90
N LEU A 22 -21.33 21.79 5.60
CA LEU A 22 -21.23 23.13 5.06
C LEU A 22 -20.15 23.19 3.97
N LYS A 23 -20.47 23.88 2.87
CA LYS A 23 -19.49 24.16 1.81
C LYS A 23 -18.61 25.33 2.22
N ALA A 24 -17.29 25.15 2.10
CA ALA A 24 -16.29 26.16 2.48
C ALA A 24 -16.56 27.54 1.87
N ASN A 25 -17.00 27.60 0.60
CA ASN A 25 -17.27 28.85 -0.09
C ASN A 25 -18.40 29.68 0.56
N LYS A 26 -19.32 29.05 1.31
CA LYS A 26 -20.40 29.76 2.03
C LYS A 26 -19.95 30.31 3.39
N CYS A 27 -18.92 29.73 3.99
CA CYS A 27 -18.42 30.09 5.31
C CYS A 27 -17.14 30.92 5.26
N ALA A 28 -16.44 30.94 4.12
CA ALA A 28 -15.14 31.58 3.94
C ALA A 28 -15.14 33.08 4.34
N ALA A 29 -16.20 33.82 4.01
CA ALA A 29 -16.30 35.25 4.36
C ALA A 29 -16.41 35.47 5.88
N ASN A 30 -17.21 34.66 6.58
CA ASN A 30 -17.35 34.72 8.04
C ASN A 30 -16.07 34.29 8.74
N ILE A 31 -15.42 33.23 8.25
CA ILE A 31 -14.14 32.75 8.79
C ILE A 31 -13.04 33.80 8.60
N ALA A 32 -13.01 34.48 7.44
CA ALA A 32 -12.07 35.56 7.18
C ALA A 32 -12.30 36.77 8.12
N SER A 33 -13.55 37.14 8.38
CA SER A 33 -13.88 38.19 9.35
C SER A 33 -13.49 37.80 10.77
N LYS A 34 -13.70 36.54 11.17
CA LYS A 34 -13.31 36.01 12.47
C LYS A 34 -11.79 36.02 12.65
N TRP A 35 -11.06 35.63 11.59
CA TRP A 35 -9.61 35.74 11.55
C TRP A 35 -9.14 37.19 11.71
N GLN A 36 -9.74 38.13 10.97
CA GLN A 36 -9.40 39.55 11.04
C GLN A 36 -9.70 40.20 12.40
N ALA A 37 -10.67 39.67 13.15
CA ALA A 37 -11.00 40.12 14.49
C ALA A 37 -10.07 39.56 15.59
N MET A 38 -9.36 38.46 15.33
CA MET A 38 -8.38 37.92 16.28
C MET A 38 -7.16 38.82 16.42
N SER A 39 -6.58 38.84 17.62
CA SER A 39 -5.31 39.51 17.88
C SER A 39 -4.16 38.82 17.15
N VAL A 40 -3.04 39.51 16.97
CA VAL A 40 -1.85 38.94 16.31
C VAL A 40 -1.31 37.75 17.13
N GLU A 41 -1.36 37.84 18.45
CA GLU A 41 -0.92 36.80 19.39
C GLU A 41 -1.78 35.53 19.30
N GLU A 42 -3.10 35.68 19.13
CA GLU A 42 -4.02 34.56 18.92
C GLU A 42 -3.78 33.87 17.58
N ARG A 43 -3.54 34.64 16.52
CA ARG A 43 -3.23 34.09 15.19
C ARG A 43 -1.91 33.32 15.18
N ASP A 44 -0.90 33.82 15.88
CA ASP A 44 0.40 33.15 15.97
C ASP A 44 0.30 31.84 16.75
N THR A 45 -0.48 31.82 17.84
CA THR A 45 -0.71 30.61 18.64
C THR A 45 -1.42 29.54 17.80
N ILE A 46 -2.51 29.90 17.12
CA ILE A 46 -3.28 29.00 16.25
C ILE A 46 -2.42 28.47 15.08
N THR A 47 -1.61 29.34 14.48
CA THR A 47 -0.73 28.94 13.38
C THR A 47 0.34 27.98 13.86
N THR A 48 0.92 28.22 15.05
CA THR A 48 1.96 27.37 15.64
C THR A 48 1.40 25.99 16.01
N GLU A 49 0.22 25.93 16.64
CA GLU A 49 -0.45 24.67 16.96
C GLU A 49 -0.82 23.88 15.70
N ALA A 50 -1.33 24.55 14.68
CA ALA A 50 -1.66 23.89 13.42
C ALA A 50 -0.42 23.35 12.67
N VAL A 51 0.71 24.07 12.72
CA VAL A 51 1.97 23.58 12.14
C VAL A 51 2.47 22.34 12.91
N LYS A 52 2.31 22.32 14.23
CA LYS A 52 2.63 21.16 15.08
C LYS A 52 1.72 19.96 14.75
N GLU A 53 0.41 20.18 14.62
CA GLU A 53 -0.54 19.12 14.24
C GLU A 53 -0.23 18.56 12.85
N LEU A 54 0.10 19.41 11.87
CA LEU A 54 0.50 18.98 10.53
C LEU A 54 1.78 18.15 10.55
N ASN A 55 2.76 18.53 11.37
CA ASN A 55 4.00 17.74 11.52
C ASN A 55 3.74 16.40 12.20
N ASN A 56 2.94 16.36 13.27
CA ASN A 56 2.55 15.12 13.93
C ASN A 56 1.74 14.21 12.98
N SER A 57 0.86 14.78 12.15
CA SER A 57 0.08 14.03 11.15
C SER A 57 0.99 13.42 10.09
N ARG A 58 2.00 14.17 9.61
CA ARG A 58 3.01 13.65 8.67
C ARG A 58 3.84 12.53 9.27
N GLU A 59 4.29 12.70 10.51
CA GLU A 59 5.07 11.68 11.22
C GLU A 59 4.25 10.41 11.46
N ASN A 60 3.00 10.54 11.91
CA ASN A 60 2.08 9.41 12.07
C ASN A 60 1.78 8.71 10.75
N HIS A 61 1.62 9.44 9.64
CA HIS A 61 1.40 8.83 8.33
C HIS A 61 2.63 8.03 7.87
N HIS A 62 3.83 8.58 8.09
CA HIS A 62 5.09 7.91 7.77
C HIS A 62 5.25 6.62 8.58
N LEU A 63 5.04 6.68 9.90
CA LEU A 63 5.09 5.52 10.79
C LEU A 63 4.00 4.48 10.47
N ALA A 64 2.78 4.91 10.14
CA ALA A 64 1.69 4.02 9.76
C ALA A 64 2.00 3.25 8.47
N THR A 65 2.64 3.90 7.49
CA THR A 65 3.04 3.27 6.20
C THR A 65 4.14 2.22 6.42
N HIS A 66 5.08 2.49 7.33
CA HIS A 66 6.11 1.52 7.70
C HIS A 66 5.52 0.33 8.46
N ASN A 67 4.63 0.59 9.42
CA ASN A 67 3.98 -0.46 10.21
C ASN A 67 3.08 -1.35 9.35
N SER A 68 2.36 -0.78 8.37
CA SER A 68 1.55 -1.57 7.44
C SER A 68 2.41 -2.48 6.56
N SER A 69 3.51 -1.95 6.01
CA SER A 69 4.40 -2.72 5.13
C SER A 69 5.09 -3.88 5.85
N LEU A 70 5.48 -3.70 7.12
CA LEU A 70 6.05 -4.76 7.94
C LEU A 70 5.00 -5.81 8.35
N SER A 71 3.78 -5.37 8.69
CA SER A 71 2.67 -6.30 8.97
C SER A 71 2.36 -7.16 7.75
N SER A 72 2.24 -6.54 6.56
CA SER A 72 1.97 -7.26 5.31
C SER A 72 3.08 -8.26 4.96
N PHE A 73 4.33 -7.99 5.32
CA PHE A 73 5.42 -8.93 5.15
C PHE A 73 5.26 -10.18 6.03
N HIS A 74 4.92 -10.00 7.32
CA HIS A 74 4.66 -11.12 8.21
C HIS A 74 3.42 -11.93 7.81
N ASP A 75 2.36 -11.26 7.36
CA ASP A 75 1.15 -11.92 6.85
C ASP A 75 1.47 -12.75 5.61
N PHE A 76 2.29 -12.22 4.69
CA PHE A 76 2.77 -12.93 3.52
C PHE A 76 3.51 -14.20 3.90
N GLN A 77 4.52 -14.12 4.79
CA GLN A 77 5.29 -15.30 5.20
C GLN A 77 4.41 -16.38 5.84
N THR A 78 3.56 -15.99 6.79
CA THR A 78 2.70 -16.92 7.54
C THR A 78 1.70 -17.63 6.61
N THR A 79 1.12 -16.88 5.69
CA THR A 79 0.19 -17.42 4.69
C THR A 79 0.91 -18.34 3.72
N MET A 80 2.07 -17.93 3.23
CA MET A 80 2.84 -18.68 2.25
C MET A 80 3.33 -20.02 2.81
N ASP A 81 3.77 -20.06 4.06
CA ASP A 81 4.12 -21.32 4.73
C ASP A 81 2.93 -22.27 4.86
N SER A 82 1.74 -21.74 5.11
CA SER A 82 0.51 -22.55 5.13
C SER A 82 0.16 -23.09 3.74
N VAL A 83 0.31 -22.27 2.70
CA VAL A 83 0.02 -22.66 1.31
C VAL A 83 0.99 -23.74 0.80
N LYS A 84 2.28 -23.66 1.11
CA LYS A 84 3.31 -24.65 0.70
C LYS A 84 3.04 -26.07 1.20
N LEU A 85 2.35 -26.20 2.32
CA LEU A 85 2.08 -27.48 2.95
C LEU A 85 1.18 -28.37 2.08
N GLU A 86 0.22 -27.79 1.37
CA GLU A 86 -0.73 -28.55 0.56
C GLU A 86 -0.08 -29.18 -0.70
N PRO A 87 0.72 -28.45 -1.51
CA PRO A 87 1.52 -29.06 -2.56
C PRO A 87 2.48 -30.15 -2.07
N GLN A 88 3.10 -29.98 -0.90
CA GLN A 88 3.93 -31.03 -0.27
C GLN A 88 3.11 -32.28 0.01
N ARG A 89 1.92 -32.14 0.59
CA ARG A 89 1.00 -33.26 0.87
C ARG A 89 0.53 -33.93 -0.42
N LEU A 90 0.24 -33.16 -1.47
CA LEU A 90 -0.15 -33.69 -2.78
C LEU A 90 0.99 -34.50 -3.40
N ASN A 91 2.23 -34.01 -3.34
CA ASN A 91 3.39 -34.75 -3.81
C ASN A 91 3.56 -36.06 -3.03
N ALA A 92 3.52 -36.01 -1.70
CA ALA A 92 3.69 -37.20 -0.87
C ALA A 92 2.60 -38.27 -1.07
N ARG A 93 1.35 -37.86 -1.31
CA ARG A 93 0.21 -38.79 -1.43
C ARG A 93 -0.06 -39.27 -2.84
N MET A 94 0.20 -38.43 -3.85
CA MET A 94 -0.24 -38.66 -5.23
C MET A 94 0.90 -38.58 -6.24
N GLY A 95 2.11 -38.19 -5.82
CA GLY A 95 3.24 -37.97 -6.71
C GLY A 95 3.08 -36.72 -7.59
N THR A 96 2.16 -35.82 -7.25
CA THR A 96 1.95 -34.57 -7.98
C THR A 96 3.13 -33.64 -7.77
N GLU A 97 3.75 -33.19 -8.85
CA GLU A 97 4.86 -32.24 -8.82
C GLU A 97 4.34 -30.82 -9.02
N THR A 98 4.71 -29.91 -8.12
CA THR A 98 4.26 -28.51 -8.11
C THR A 98 5.45 -27.58 -7.98
N ILE A 99 5.41 -26.47 -8.72
CA ILE A 99 6.28 -25.31 -8.54
C ILE A 99 5.39 -24.08 -8.33
N MET A 100 5.78 -23.22 -7.40
CA MET A 100 5.08 -21.99 -7.06
C MET A 100 6.08 -20.84 -7.05
N ILE A 101 5.74 -19.78 -7.76
CA ILE A 101 6.48 -18.52 -7.81
C ILE A 101 5.54 -17.43 -7.33
N ALA A 102 5.91 -16.74 -6.26
CA ALA A 102 5.17 -15.60 -5.73
C ALA A 102 6.04 -14.35 -5.82
N VAL A 103 5.54 -13.30 -6.46
CA VAL A 103 6.24 -12.02 -6.67
C VAL A 103 5.42 -10.88 -6.08
N ARG A 104 6.06 -9.78 -5.70
CA ARG A 104 5.32 -8.59 -5.25
C ARG A 104 4.82 -7.78 -6.45
N SER A 105 3.64 -7.19 -6.28
CA SER A 105 3.06 -6.25 -7.25
C SER A 105 3.32 -4.78 -6.89
N ASN A 106 3.96 -4.53 -5.74
CA ASN A 106 4.24 -3.18 -5.25
C ASN A 106 5.69 -3.10 -4.76
N VAL A 107 6.44 -2.14 -5.31
CA VAL A 107 7.83 -1.84 -4.93
C VAL A 107 8.01 -1.50 -3.45
N GLY A 108 6.95 -1.02 -2.78
CA GLY A 108 6.95 -0.73 -1.34
C GLY A 108 6.90 -1.97 -0.44
N HIS A 109 6.64 -3.16 -0.99
CA HIS A 109 6.63 -4.40 -0.21
C HIS A 109 8.05 -4.94 0.00
N PHE A 110 8.34 -5.41 1.21
CA PHE A 110 9.68 -5.82 1.63
C PHE A 110 10.09 -7.24 1.27
N TYR A 111 9.18 -8.10 0.81
CA TYR A 111 9.52 -9.47 0.41
C TYR A 111 10.15 -9.53 -0.98
N ARG A 112 11.03 -10.51 -1.17
CA ARG A 112 11.62 -10.87 -2.46
C ARG A 112 10.75 -11.92 -3.16
N PRO A 113 10.94 -12.16 -4.48
CA PRO A 113 10.35 -13.30 -5.15
C PRO A 113 10.60 -14.58 -4.38
N GLU A 114 9.53 -15.31 -4.13
CA GLU A 114 9.58 -16.57 -3.41
C GLU A 114 9.31 -17.72 -4.36
N VAL A 115 10.27 -18.65 -4.41
CA VAL A 115 10.18 -19.87 -5.21
C VAL A 115 10.07 -21.05 -4.26
N PHE A 116 9.06 -21.88 -4.51
CA PHE A 116 8.85 -23.12 -3.81
C PHE A 116 8.60 -24.24 -4.82
N ALA A 117 9.10 -25.44 -4.53
CA ALA A 117 8.74 -26.63 -5.28
C ALA A 117 8.49 -27.79 -4.31
N SER A 118 7.55 -28.66 -4.68
CA SER A 118 7.23 -29.85 -3.88
C SER A 118 8.37 -30.87 -3.84
N SER A 119 9.23 -30.86 -4.86
CA SER A 119 10.49 -31.61 -4.96
C SER A 119 11.48 -30.82 -5.83
N ASN A 120 12.69 -31.32 -6.03
CA ASN A 120 13.67 -30.66 -6.92
C ASN A 120 13.32 -30.82 -8.41
N ARG A 121 12.50 -31.81 -8.79
CA ARG A 121 12.29 -32.20 -10.20
C ARG A 121 11.69 -31.07 -11.06
N PRO A 122 10.69 -30.30 -10.59
CA PRO A 122 10.20 -29.13 -11.32
C PRO A 122 11.27 -28.07 -11.54
N MET A 123 12.12 -27.82 -10.55
CA MET A 123 13.20 -26.83 -10.68
C MET A 123 14.26 -27.29 -11.67
N ASP A 124 14.66 -28.57 -11.61
CA ASP A 124 15.59 -29.17 -12.57
C ASP A 124 15.04 -29.12 -14.00
N PHE A 125 13.73 -29.35 -14.17
CA PHE A 125 13.07 -29.24 -15.47
C PHE A 125 13.15 -27.82 -16.03
N ILE A 126 12.84 -26.79 -15.24
CA ILE A 126 12.94 -25.39 -15.69
C ILE A 126 14.40 -25.05 -16.04
N ASN A 127 15.35 -25.41 -15.17
CA ASN A 127 16.78 -25.17 -15.40
C ASN A 127 17.24 -25.82 -16.71
N MET A 128 16.81 -27.05 -16.98
CA MET A 128 17.16 -27.76 -18.21
C MET A 128 16.46 -27.17 -19.45
N ALA A 129 15.17 -26.88 -19.35
CA ALA A 129 14.33 -26.46 -20.47
C ALA A 129 14.66 -25.03 -20.93
N PHE A 130 14.87 -24.12 -19.99
CA PHE A 130 15.09 -22.70 -20.24
C PHE A 130 16.56 -22.30 -20.14
N LYS A 131 17.43 -23.19 -19.66
CA LYS A 131 18.86 -22.91 -19.38
C LYS A 131 19.05 -21.74 -18.42
N GLU A 132 18.06 -21.52 -17.55
CA GLU A 132 17.99 -20.40 -16.63
C GLU A 132 17.48 -20.90 -15.29
N SER A 133 17.98 -20.31 -14.19
CA SER A 133 17.54 -20.73 -12.86
C SER A 133 16.10 -20.29 -12.61
N VAL A 134 15.31 -21.09 -11.88
CA VAL A 134 13.95 -20.68 -11.48
C VAL A 134 13.94 -19.36 -10.71
N THR A 135 15.00 -19.08 -9.95
CA THR A 135 15.17 -17.82 -9.24
C THR A 135 15.33 -16.63 -10.18
N ASP A 136 16.04 -16.80 -11.30
CA ASP A 136 16.18 -15.74 -12.30
C ASP A 136 14.85 -15.53 -13.04
N VAL A 137 14.14 -16.62 -13.38
CA VAL A 137 12.77 -16.55 -13.92
C VAL A 137 11.83 -15.81 -12.97
N ALA A 138 11.91 -16.06 -11.67
CA ALA A 138 11.11 -15.37 -10.66
C ALA A 138 11.45 -13.88 -10.56
N ALA A 139 12.72 -13.50 -10.71
CA ALA A 139 13.14 -12.11 -10.76
C ALA A 139 12.60 -11.38 -12.01
N GLN A 140 12.71 -12.01 -13.19
CA GLN A 140 12.13 -11.48 -14.43
C GLN A 140 10.60 -11.34 -14.34
N MET A 141 9.92 -12.32 -13.73
CA MET A 141 8.49 -12.26 -13.49
C MET A 141 8.12 -11.11 -12.56
N GLU A 142 8.90 -10.87 -11.50
CA GLU A 142 8.69 -9.70 -10.61
C GLU A 142 8.89 -8.39 -11.38
N GLU A 143 9.95 -8.28 -12.18
CA GLU A 143 10.18 -7.10 -13.00
C GLU A 143 9.02 -6.83 -13.95
N TYR A 144 8.53 -7.87 -14.65
CA TYR A 144 7.36 -7.77 -15.51
C TYR A 144 6.13 -7.27 -14.75
N VAL A 145 5.82 -7.87 -13.59
CA VAL A 145 4.66 -7.47 -12.77
C VAL A 145 4.79 -6.04 -12.24
N LEU A 146 5.99 -5.60 -11.84
CA LEU A 146 6.24 -4.25 -11.36
C LEU A 146 6.25 -3.21 -12.49
N SER A 147 6.66 -3.59 -13.70
CA SER A 147 6.70 -2.70 -14.86
C SER A 147 5.32 -2.28 -15.35
N GLY A 148 4.27 -3.01 -14.97
CA GLY A 148 2.89 -2.68 -15.34
C GLY A 148 2.62 -2.77 -16.84
N VAL A 149 3.42 -3.53 -17.60
CA VAL A 149 3.15 -3.83 -19.00
C VAL A 149 1.88 -4.67 -19.07
N GLU A 150 0.72 -4.01 -19.12
CA GLU A 150 -0.45 -4.60 -19.77
C GLU A 150 -0.01 -4.95 -21.19
N ALA A 151 -0.17 -6.21 -21.57
CA ALA A 151 0.20 -6.68 -22.89
C ALA A 151 -0.59 -5.92 -23.98
N GLU A 152 -0.03 -4.82 -24.47
CA GLU A 152 -0.36 -4.22 -25.77
C GLU A 152 0.02 -5.15 -26.95
N ALA A 153 0.50 -6.37 -26.67
CA ALA A 153 0.87 -7.39 -27.64
C ALA A 153 -0.31 -8.25 -28.15
N ALA A 154 -1.57 -7.88 -27.84
CA ALA A 154 -2.76 -8.51 -28.43
C ALA A 154 -3.45 -7.68 -29.54
N ALA A 155 -2.95 -6.46 -29.84
CA ALA A 155 -3.53 -5.57 -30.84
C ALA A 155 -2.81 -5.53 -32.20
N GLU A 156 -1.78 -6.36 -32.40
CA GLU A 156 -1.05 -6.47 -33.67
C GLU A 156 -1.18 -7.87 -34.29
N LYS A 157 -2.42 -8.27 -34.56
CA LYS A 157 -2.75 -9.21 -35.65
C LYS A 157 -4.03 -8.74 -36.33
N GLY A 158 -3.89 -7.66 -37.10
CA GLY A 158 -4.70 -7.42 -38.30
C GLY A 158 -4.24 -8.30 -39.45
#